data_AF-A0A933H0S8-F1
#
_entry.id   AF-A0A933H0S8-F1
#
_cell.length_a   1.000
_cell.length_b   1.000
_cell.length_c   1.000
_cell.angle_alpha   90.00
_cell.angle_beta   90.00
_cell.angle_gamma   90.00
#
_symmetry.space_group_name_H-M   'P 1'
#
loop_
_entity.id
_entity.type
_entity.pdbx_description
1 polymer ?
#
loop_
_entity_poly.entity_id
_entity_poly.type
_entity_poly.pdbx_seq_one_letter_code
_entity_poly.pdbx_strand_id
1 'polypeptide(L)'
;MKKGNWTQLSLCGLVLAAAGCGDEILRRGEDLEVPPSRDVAVTVKPEGHDPANVEVEAATSAVIWFNHTQGKNITILVKGATLLAGVAANRNMMQHGADVVTDRMIPPGGLASAKFAQPGRFAYEIHGLGTPVTGTITVRPGPVTAGGEKRP
;
A
#
# COMPACT_ATOMS: atom_id res chain seq x y z
N MET A 1 -16.15 -40.91 31.38
CA MET A 1 -15.26 -41.48 30.34
C MET A 1 -15.52 -40.75 29.03
N LYS A 2 -14.44 -40.33 28.37
CA LYS A 2 -14.40 -39.39 27.23
C LYS A 2 -15.10 -39.95 25.99
N LYS A 3 -15.97 -39.16 25.34
CA LYS A 3 -16.38 -39.35 23.94
C LYS A 3 -15.85 -38.17 23.13
N GLY A 4 -15.03 -38.47 22.14
CA GLY A 4 -14.27 -37.51 21.34
C GLY A 4 -15.11 -36.79 20.28
N ASN A 5 -14.81 -35.51 20.12
CA ASN A 5 -15.24 -34.63 19.04
C ASN A 5 -14.61 -35.03 17.71
N TRP A 6 -15.43 -35.31 16.69
CA TRP A 6 -15.07 -35.18 15.27
C TRP A 6 -16.30 -34.71 14.50
N THR A 7 -16.50 -33.40 14.42
CA THR A 7 -17.44 -32.79 13.47
C THR A 7 -16.65 -32.31 12.26
N GLN A 8 -16.80 -33.05 11.18
CA GLN A 8 -16.16 -32.85 9.90
C GLN A 8 -16.90 -31.75 9.12
N LEU A 9 -16.11 -30.85 8.52
CA LEU A 9 -16.50 -29.72 7.71
C LEU A 9 -17.49 -30.10 6.59
N SER A 10 -18.62 -29.40 6.54
CA SER A 10 -19.43 -29.24 5.34
C SER A 10 -20.18 -27.92 5.44
N LEU A 11 -19.82 -26.93 4.63
CA LEU A 11 -20.77 -25.93 4.16
C LEU A 11 -20.29 -25.37 2.81
N CYS A 12 -20.84 -25.97 1.75
CA CYS A 12 -20.95 -25.34 0.45
C CYS A 12 -21.86 -24.11 0.55
N GLY A 13 -21.62 -23.09 -0.29
CA GLY A 13 -22.69 -22.22 -0.79
C GLY A 13 -22.51 -20.71 -0.61
N LEU A 14 -21.76 -20.10 -1.54
CA LEU A 14 -22.15 -18.95 -2.37
C LEU A 14 -23.27 -18.01 -1.86
N VAL A 15 -22.97 -16.70 -1.72
CA VAL A 15 -23.78 -15.61 -2.31
C VAL A 15 -22.86 -14.39 -2.58
N LEU A 16 -22.54 -14.15 -3.85
CA LEU A 16 -22.18 -12.82 -4.35
C LEU A 16 -23.48 -12.03 -4.56
N ALA A 17 -23.51 -10.78 -4.10
CA ALA A 17 -24.43 -9.77 -4.60
C ALA A 17 -23.61 -8.58 -5.10
N ALA A 18 -23.36 -8.58 -6.41
CA ALA A 18 -22.89 -7.42 -7.15
C ALA A 18 -24.04 -6.44 -7.31
N ALA A 19 -23.79 -5.15 -7.08
CA ALA A 19 -24.65 -4.07 -7.52
C ALA A 19 -23.83 -3.12 -8.39
N GLY A 20 -23.96 -3.32 -9.71
CA GLY A 20 -24.15 -2.22 -10.67
C GLY A 20 -22.93 -1.42 -11.12
N CYS A 21 -22.18 -1.99 -12.07
CA CYS A 21 -21.70 -1.37 -13.33
C CYS A 21 -20.51 -2.19 -13.86
N GLY A 22 -20.78 -3.33 -14.50
CA GLY A 22 -19.70 -4.20 -15.00
C GLY A 22 -20.15 -5.23 -16.03
N ASP A 23 -21.24 -4.97 -16.75
CA ASP A 23 -21.96 -6.02 -17.50
C ASP A 23 -21.62 -6.13 -18.99
N GLU A 24 -20.54 -5.49 -19.46
CA GLU A 24 -20.04 -5.68 -20.84
C GLU A 24 -18.60 -6.20 -20.95
N ILE A 25 -17.83 -6.25 -19.86
CA ILE A 25 -16.42 -6.70 -19.92
C ILE A 25 -16.28 -8.22 -19.73
N LEU A 26 -17.26 -8.90 -19.14
CA LEU A 26 -17.18 -10.33 -18.80
C LEU A 26 -17.43 -11.30 -19.98
N ARG A 27 -17.69 -10.80 -21.21
CA ARG A 27 -18.01 -11.65 -22.36
C ARG A 27 -16.83 -11.97 -23.27
N ARG A 28 -15.63 -11.49 -22.96
CA ARG A 28 -14.38 -11.94 -23.60
C ARG A 28 -13.54 -12.58 -22.52
N GLY A 29 -13.37 -13.90 -22.59
CA GLY A 29 -12.47 -14.66 -21.73
C GLY A 29 -11.02 -14.33 -22.02
N GLU A 30 -10.62 -13.08 -21.79
CA GLU A 30 -9.24 -12.72 -21.55
C GLU A 30 -9.02 -12.93 -20.06
N ASP A 31 -8.10 -13.84 -19.72
CA ASP A 31 -7.53 -13.92 -18.38
C ASP A 31 -6.95 -12.54 -18.06
N LEU A 32 -7.75 -11.70 -17.41
CA LEU A 32 -7.29 -10.53 -16.70
C LEU A 32 -6.44 -11.06 -15.53
N GLU A 33 -5.18 -11.38 -15.82
CA GLU A 33 -4.11 -11.42 -14.82
C GLU A 33 -4.06 -10.01 -14.23
N VAL A 34 -4.87 -9.77 -13.19
CA VAL A 34 -4.68 -8.64 -12.30
C VAL A 34 -3.35 -8.95 -11.62
N PRO A 35 -2.24 -8.24 -11.93
CA PRO A 35 -1.00 -8.50 -11.25
C PRO A 35 -1.24 -8.24 -9.76
N PRO A 36 -0.77 -9.11 -8.86
CA PRO A 36 -0.93 -8.86 -7.44
C PRO A 36 -0.31 -7.51 -7.12
N SER A 37 -1.12 -6.55 -6.69
CA SER A 37 -0.65 -5.29 -6.12
C SER A 37 0.21 -5.64 -4.91
N ARG A 38 1.53 -5.60 -5.06
CA ARG A 38 2.46 -5.90 -3.96
C ARG A 38 2.66 -4.64 -3.16
N ASP A 39 1.71 -4.36 -2.28
CA ASP A 39 1.94 -3.40 -1.20
C ASP A 39 3.16 -3.86 -0.39
N VAL A 40 4.03 -2.93 -0.05
CA VAL A 40 5.27 -3.24 0.69
C VAL A 40 5.21 -2.62 2.08
N ALA A 41 5.41 -3.47 3.10
CA ALA A 41 5.47 -3.03 4.49
C ALA A 41 6.91 -2.73 4.92
N VAL A 42 7.12 -1.53 5.47
CA VAL A 42 8.33 -1.09 6.16
C VAL A 42 8.07 -1.16 7.66
N THR A 43 8.75 -2.07 8.35
CA THR A 43 8.67 -2.19 9.80
C THR A 43 9.69 -1.28 10.45
N VAL A 44 9.22 -0.34 11.27
CA VAL A 44 10.08 0.63 11.97
C VAL A 44 10.30 0.17 13.41
N LYS A 45 11.56 -0.03 13.78
CA LYS A 45 11.99 -0.51 15.09
C LYS A 45 12.91 0.53 15.77
N PRO A 46 13.18 0.44 17.08
CA PRO A 46 14.06 1.39 17.76
C PRO A 46 15.47 1.49 17.13
N GLU A 47 15.99 0.39 16.60
CA GLU A 47 17.30 0.28 15.98
C GLU A 47 17.35 0.73 14.51
N GLY A 48 16.21 0.95 13.87
CA GLY A 48 16.15 1.29 12.45
C GLY A 48 14.85 0.84 11.80
N HIS A 49 14.93 0.39 10.54
CA HIS A 49 13.76 -0.01 9.78
C HIS A 49 14.14 -1.01 8.70
N ASP A 50 13.18 -1.85 8.32
CA ASP A 50 13.36 -2.88 7.31
C ASP A 50 12.07 -3.09 6.48
N PRO A 51 12.14 -3.12 5.14
CA PRO A 51 13.33 -2.88 4.32
C PRO A 51 13.69 -1.39 4.20
N ALA A 52 14.99 -1.09 4.12
CA ALA A 52 15.48 0.27 3.87
C ALA A 52 15.22 0.72 2.41
N ASN A 53 15.15 -0.23 1.47
CA ASN A 53 14.85 0.04 0.06
C ASN A 53 13.54 -0.66 -0.31
N VAL A 54 12.58 0.13 -0.82
CA VAL A 54 11.25 -0.33 -1.18
C VAL A 54 11.06 -0.18 -2.68
N GLU A 55 10.42 -1.15 -3.30
CA GLU A 55 10.02 -1.07 -4.70
C GLU A 55 8.51 -1.30 -4.81
N VAL A 56 7.82 -0.35 -5.45
CA VAL A 56 6.36 -0.37 -5.67
C VAL A 56 6.05 0.09 -7.09
N GLU A 57 4.82 -0.13 -7.53
CA GLU A 57 4.32 0.35 -8.81
C GLU A 57 3.43 1.59 -8.63
N ALA A 58 3.54 2.54 -9.55
CA ALA A 58 2.73 3.75 -9.55
C ALA A 58 1.23 3.40 -9.65
N ALA A 59 0.43 4.10 -8.85
CA ALA A 59 -1.03 3.99 -8.73
C ALA A 59 -1.59 2.64 -8.23
N THR A 60 -0.87 1.53 -8.35
CA THR A 60 -1.35 0.19 -8.00
C THR A 60 -0.95 -0.23 -6.60
N SER A 61 0.33 -0.05 -6.23
CA SER A 61 0.89 -0.51 -4.94
C SER A 61 1.12 0.63 -3.95
N ALA A 62 0.97 0.33 -2.66
CA ALA A 62 1.26 1.22 -1.56
C ALA A 62 2.56 0.86 -0.84
N VAL A 63 3.19 1.86 -0.24
CA VAL A 63 4.17 1.68 0.83
C VAL A 63 3.45 1.85 2.16
N ILE A 64 3.64 0.92 3.08
CA ILE A 64 3.00 0.90 4.40
C ILE A 64 4.10 0.96 5.46
N TRP A 65 4.15 2.02 6.25
CA TRP A 65 5.06 2.09 7.40
C TRP A 65 4.33 1.67 8.66
N PHE A 66 4.89 0.70 9.38
CA PHE A 66 4.35 0.21 10.64
C PHE A 66 5.29 0.52 11.80
N ASN A 67 4.79 1.26 12.79
CA ASN A 67 5.58 1.66 13.95
C ASN A 67 5.62 0.54 15.01
N HIS A 68 6.70 -0.24 15.01
CA HIS A 68 7.00 -1.27 16.01
C HIS A 68 7.84 -0.76 17.18
N THR A 69 8.11 0.54 17.26
CA THR A 69 8.85 1.10 18.39
C THR A 69 7.99 1.05 19.65
N GLN A 70 8.57 0.59 20.76
CA GLN A 70 7.89 0.65 22.05
C GLN A 70 7.98 2.09 22.58
N GLY A 71 6.83 2.78 22.67
CA GLY A 71 6.71 4.07 23.35
C GLY A 71 7.19 5.31 22.59
N LYS A 72 7.58 5.19 21.31
CA LYS A 72 7.96 6.36 20.50
C LYS A 72 6.96 6.58 19.36
N ASN A 73 6.56 7.82 19.17
CA ASN A 73 5.83 8.21 17.97
C ASN A 73 6.83 8.51 16.86
N ILE A 74 6.46 8.22 15.61
CA ILE A 74 7.29 8.51 14.44
C ILE A 74 6.57 9.39 13.43
N THR A 75 7.33 10.07 12.58
CA THR A 75 6.81 10.72 11.37
C THR A 75 7.59 10.25 10.16
N ILE A 76 6.94 10.24 9.01
CA ILE A 76 7.55 9.87 7.72
C ILE A 76 7.54 11.10 6.83
N LEU A 77 8.68 11.36 6.18
CA LEU A 77 8.84 12.36 5.14
C LEU A 77 9.35 11.65 3.88
N VAL A 78 8.68 11.80 2.74
CA VAL A 78 9.12 11.32 1.43
C VAL A 78 9.36 12.53 0.54
N LYS A 79 10.59 12.70 0.07
CA LYS A 79 11.01 13.91 -0.64
C LYS A 79 10.70 13.84 -2.13
N GLY A 80 10.13 14.90 -2.69
CA GLY A 80 9.90 15.05 -4.13
C GLY A 80 8.87 14.07 -4.71
N ALA A 81 8.06 13.41 -3.88
CA ALA A 81 7.06 12.45 -4.30
C ALA A 81 5.68 13.10 -4.43
N THR A 82 4.81 12.48 -5.24
CA THR A 82 3.43 12.92 -5.41
C THR A 82 2.49 11.78 -5.06
N LEU A 83 1.57 12.04 -4.13
CA LEU A 83 0.53 11.09 -3.78
C LEU A 83 -0.46 10.89 -4.92
N LEU A 84 -0.97 9.67 -5.07
CA LEU A 84 -2.15 9.39 -5.85
C LEU A 84 -3.36 10.08 -5.20
N ALA A 85 -4.15 10.81 -5.99
CA ALA A 85 -5.34 11.50 -5.50
C ALA A 85 -6.43 10.51 -5.02
N GLY A 86 -7.13 10.87 -3.95
CA GLY A 86 -8.24 10.09 -3.37
C GLY A 86 -7.96 9.62 -1.95
N VAL A 87 -8.89 9.88 -1.02
CA VAL A 87 -8.73 9.64 0.43
C VAL A 87 -8.55 8.15 0.76
N ALA A 88 -9.09 7.24 -0.05
CA ALA A 88 -8.93 5.80 0.15
C ALA A 88 -7.52 5.27 -0.22
N ALA A 89 -6.72 6.05 -0.97
CA ALA A 89 -5.41 5.60 -1.44
C ALA A 89 -4.31 5.80 -0.39
N ASN A 90 -4.48 6.74 0.54
CA ASN A 90 -3.43 7.17 1.47
C ASN A 90 -3.99 7.26 2.89
N ARG A 91 -3.36 6.57 3.83
CA ARG A 91 -3.74 6.61 5.24
C ARG A 91 -2.68 7.35 6.03
N ASN A 92 -3.10 8.40 6.75
CA ASN A 92 -2.23 9.22 7.58
C ASN A 92 -1.06 9.88 6.81
N MET A 93 -1.22 10.14 5.52
CA MET A 93 -0.22 10.78 4.66
C MET A 93 -0.87 11.94 3.90
N MET A 94 -0.13 13.04 3.73
CA MET A 94 -0.58 14.24 3.03
C MET A 94 0.51 14.81 2.13
N GLN A 95 0.10 15.49 1.06
CA GLN A 95 0.99 16.27 0.22
C GLN A 95 1.29 17.62 0.91
N HIS A 96 2.56 17.99 1.00
CA HIS A 96 3.02 19.29 1.48
C HIS A 96 4.08 19.86 0.54
N GLY A 97 3.66 20.75 -0.36
CA GLY A 97 4.52 21.22 -1.44
C GLY A 97 4.97 20.05 -2.33
N ALA A 98 6.27 19.91 -2.55
CA ALA A 98 6.86 18.83 -3.33
C ALA A 98 7.01 17.52 -2.55
N ASP A 99 6.76 17.52 -1.24
CA ASP A 99 7.02 16.38 -0.36
C ASP A 99 5.72 15.73 0.13
N VAL A 100 5.84 14.48 0.56
CA VAL A 100 4.76 13.74 1.23
C VAL A 100 5.15 13.54 2.68
N VAL A 101 4.26 13.88 3.60
CA VAL A 101 4.51 13.80 5.04
C VAL A 101 3.33 13.14 5.75
N THR A 102 3.59 12.51 6.89
CA THR A 102 2.51 12.04 7.76
C THR A 102 1.63 13.21 8.23
N ASP A 103 0.29 13.06 8.16
CA ASP A 103 -0.68 14.08 8.61
C ASP A 103 -0.60 14.33 10.12
N ARG A 104 -0.30 13.27 10.87
CA ARG A 104 -0.13 13.22 12.31
C ARG A 104 0.99 12.24 12.65
N MET A 105 1.54 12.35 13.86
CA MET A 105 2.51 11.37 14.32
C MET A 105 1.89 9.96 14.39
N ILE A 106 2.65 8.95 13.94
CA ILE A 106 2.25 7.54 13.98
C ILE A 106 2.60 6.98 15.36
N PRO A 107 1.62 6.60 16.20
CA PRO A 107 1.88 6.05 17.53
C PRO A 107 2.47 4.62 17.46
N PRO A 108 3.05 4.09 18.55
CA PRO A 108 3.38 2.68 18.67
C PRO A 108 2.20 1.77 18.27
N GLY A 109 2.45 0.78 17.41
CA GLY A 109 1.41 -0.09 16.84
C GLY A 109 0.51 0.60 15.81
N GLY A 110 0.80 1.84 15.42
CA GLY A 110 0.12 2.57 14.35
C GLY A 110 0.79 2.37 12.98
N LEU A 111 0.05 2.69 11.92
CA LEU A 111 0.53 2.64 10.54
C LEU A 111 0.20 3.90 9.74
N ALA A 112 0.99 4.15 8.70
CA ALA A 112 0.68 5.09 7.62
C ALA A 112 0.90 4.40 6.27
N SER A 113 0.16 4.80 5.24
CA SER A 113 0.30 4.25 3.89
C SER A 113 0.21 5.34 2.82
N ALA A 114 1.02 5.19 1.78
CA ALA A 114 1.03 6.08 0.63
C ALA A 114 1.05 5.28 -0.68
N LYS A 115 0.18 5.65 -1.62
CA LYS A 115 0.28 5.28 -3.04
C LYS A 115 0.83 6.46 -3.82
N PHE A 116 1.79 6.21 -4.70
CA PHE A 116 2.46 7.26 -5.45
C PHE A 116 1.92 7.34 -6.89
N ALA A 117 1.73 8.55 -7.38
CA ALA A 117 1.18 8.80 -8.71
C ALA A 117 2.24 8.69 -9.82
N GLN A 118 3.48 9.04 -9.50
CA GLN A 118 4.55 9.21 -10.49
C GLN A 118 5.67 8.17 -10.32
N PRO A 119 6.16 7.56 -11.41
CA PRO A 119 7.38 6.77 -11.38
C PRO A 119 8.58 7.62 -10.99
N GLY A 120 9.54 7.03 -10.29
CA GLY A 120 10.74 7.73 -9.86
C GLY A 120 11.43 7.06 -8.68
N ARG A 121 12.50 7.69 -8.20
CA ARG A 121 13.25 7.26 -7.03
C ARG A 121 13.24 8.37 -5.99
N PHE A 122 12.67 8.10 -4.83
CA PHE A 122 12.42 9.08 -3.78
C PHE A 122 13.11 8.67 -2.49
N ALA A 123 13.84 9.60 -1.89
CA ALA A 123 14.37 9.40 -0.54
C ALA A 123 13.24 9.57 0.47
N TYR A 124 13.26 8.75 1.53
CA TYR A 124 12.39 8.98 2.68
C TYR A 124 13.18 8.99 3.98
N GLU A 125 12.65 9.71 4.96
CA GLU A 125 13.21 9.88 6.29
C GLU A 125 12.15 9.50 7.33
N ILE A 126 12.60 8.82 8.38
CA ILE A 126 11.79 8.48 9.55
C ILE A 126 12.36 9.25 10.74
N HIS A 127 11.53 10.10 11.33
CA HIS A 127 11.90 10.87 12.52
C HIS A 127 11.23 10.28 13.77
N GLY A 128 11.75 10.63 14.95
CA GLY A 128 11.22 10.17 16.25
C GLY A 128 12.05 9.06 16.91
N LEU A 129 13.07 8.52 16.24
CA LEU A 129 13.97 7.51 16.81
C LEU A 129 15.18 8.10 17.58
N GLY A 130 15.47 9.39 17.38
CA GLY A 130 16.69 10.07 17.79
C GLY A 130 17.26 10.79 16.57
N THR A 131 18.29 10.21 15.94
CA THR A 131 18.73 10.59 14.60
C THR A 131 17.73 10.11 13.54
N PRO A 132 17.38 10.92 12.53
CA PRO A 132 16.57 10.45 11.41
C PRO A 132 17.21 9.25 10.72
N VAL A 133 16.42 8.20 10.45
CA VAL A 133 16.86 7.06 9.64
C VAL A 133 16.28 7.19 8.24
N THR A 134 17.06 6.79 7.23
CA THR A 134 16.74 7.07 5.83
C THR A 134 16.62 5.79 5.02
N GLY A 135 15.72 5.82 4.03
CA GLY A 135 15.60 4.77 3.04
C GLY A 135 15.25 5.34 1.66
N THR A 136 15.04 4.44 0.70
CA THR A 136 14.64 4.81 -0.67
C THR A 136 13.39 4.06 -1.11
N ILE A 137 12.49 4.76 -1.81
CA ILE A 137 11.38 4.17 -2.55
C ILE A 137 11.67 4.29 -4.04
N THR A 138 11.64 3.16 -4.75
CA THR A 138 11.62 3.11 -6.21
C THR A 138 10.18 2.84 -6.65
N VAL A 139 9.57 3.81 -7.32
CA VAL A 139 8.25 3.68 -7.92
C VAL A 139 8.44 3.36 -9.40
N ARG A 140 8.06 2.15 -9.82
CA ARG A 140 8.06 1.74 -11.22
C ARG A 140 6.82 2.25 -11.95
N PRO A 141 6.88 2.44 -13.28
CA PRO A 141 5.67 2.61 -14.08
C PRO A 141 4.68 1.48 -13.78
N GLY A 142 3.41 1.85 -13.55
CA GLY A 142 2.34 0.87 -13.47
C GLY A 142 2.10 0.21 -14.84
N PRO A 143 1.33 -0.88 -14.89
CA PRO A 143 0.99 -1.52 -16.15
C PRO A 143 0.34 -0.51 -17.09
N VAL A 144 0.91 -0.37 -18.29
CA VAL A 144 0.28 0.40 -19.36
C VAL A 144 -0.89 -0.43 -19.86
N THR A 145 -2.12 -0.02 -19.57
CA THR A 145 -3.30 -0.59 -20.23
C THR A 145 -3.29 -0.14 -21.69
N ALA A 146 -2.68 -0.94 -22.56
CA ALA A 146 -2.83 -0.81 -24.00
C ALA A 146 -4.29 -1.15 -24.35
N GLY A 147 -5.15 -0.14 -24.53
CA GLY A 147 -6.56 -0.45 -24.80
C GLY A 147 -7.49 0.74 -24.98
N GLY A 148 -6.99 1.88 -25.46
CA GLY A 148 -7.81 2.96 -25.98
C GLY A 148 -7.73 3.01 -27.50
N GLU A 149 -7.89 1.88 -28.19
CA GLU A 149 -8.05 1.89 -29.65
C GLU A 149 -9.37 2.61 -29.96
N LYS A 150 -9.28 3.93 -30.19
CA LYS A 150 -10.30 4.65 -30.95
C LYS A 150 -10.32 4.02 -32.33
N ARG A 151 -11.23 3.07 -32.57
CA ARG A 151 -11.55 2.67 -33.93
C ARG A 151 -12.20 3.86 -34.67
N PRO A 152 -11.85 4.06 -35.94
CA PRO A 152 -12.43 5.11 -36.79
C PRO A 152 -13.93 4.94 -37.01
#